data_AF-A0A1S8TLK8-F1
#
_entry.id   AF-A0A1S8TLK8-F1
#
_cell.length_a   1.000
_cell.length_b   1.000
_cell.length_c   1.000
_cell.angle_alpha   90.00
_cell.angle_beta   90.00
_cell.angle_gamma   90.00
#
_symmetry.space_group_name_H-M   'P 1'
#
loop_
_entity.id
_entity.type
_entity.pdbx_description
1 polymer ?
#
loop_
_entity_poly.entity_id
_entity_poly.type
_entity_poly.pdbx_seq_one_letter_code
_entity_poly.pdbx_strand_id
1 'polypeptide(L)'
;MSDDSKSDKRKILLVLAENSPFYKENKKFAEDLSQNINNSNEIKSEILSYHRGQLCFNQDLSKNSLLIEIGNEMSNDSDIETCVNLLVSALKNTQKQ
;
A
#
# COMPACT_ATOMS: atom_id res chain seq x y z
N MET A 1 9.04 26.77 5.29
CA MET A 1 9.63 25.52 5.82
C MET A 1 8.50 24.51 5.82
N SER A 2 8.46 23.65 4.80
CA SER A 2 7.45 22.59 4.68
C SER A 2 7.69 21.58 5.80
N ASP A 3 6.60 21.16 6.43
CA ASP A 3 6.54 20.25 7.57
C ASP A 3 6.83 18.80 7.11
N ASP A 4 8.00 18.56 6.51
CA ASP A 4 8.43 17.27 5.94
C ASP A 4 8.44 16.14 7.00
N SER A 5 8.49 16.51 8.29
CA SER A 5 8.47 15.59 9.43
C SER A 5 7.17 14.79 9.59
N LYS A 6 6.03 15.30 9.11
CA LYS A 6 4.74 14.58 9.15
C LYS A 6 4.61 13.57 8.02
N SER A 7 5.20 13.84 6.86
CA SER A 7 5.13 12.93 5.70
C SER A 7 5.86 11.61 5.96
N ASP A 8 6.84 11.63 6.88
CA ASP A 8 7.61 10.44 7.22
C ASP A 8 6.84 9.50 8.17
N LYS A 9 5.90 10.00 8.98
CA LYS A 9 5.17 9.19 9.98
C LYS A 9 3.91 8.52 9.45
N ARG A 10 3.38 9.02 8.33
CA ARG A 10 2.12 8.57 7.71
C ARG A 10 2.40 8.06 6.31
N LYS A 11 2.82 6.80 6.24
CA LYS A 11 3.20 6.13 5.01
C LYS A 11 2.50 4.79 4.91
N ILE A 12 2.10 4.44 3.69
CA ILE A 12 1.60 3.10 3.35
C ILE A 12 2.54 2.51 2.30
N LEU A 13 3.08 1.33 2.55
CA LEU A 13 3.89 0.60 1.58
C LEU A 13 3.10 -0.58 1.02
N LEU A 14 2.94 -0.62 -0.29
CA LEU A 14 2.33 -1.74 -1.01
C LEU A 14 3.44 -2.62 -1.57
N VAL A 15 3.67 -3.76 -0.93
CA VAL A 15 4.75 -4.67 -1.31
C VAL A 15 4.24 -5.67 -2.34
N LEU A 16 4.94 -5.77 -3.47
CA LEU A 16 4.61 -6.65 -4.59
C LEU A 16 5.71 -7.70 -4.81
N ALA A 17 5.35 -8.98 -4.85
CA ALA A 17 6.25 -10.04 -5.26
C ALA A 17 6.29 -10.14 -6.80
N GLU A 18 7.39 -9.70 -7.42
CA GLU A 18 7.51 -9.67 -8.89
C GLU A 18 7.51 -11.07 -9.53
N ASN A 19 7.93 -12.07 -8.76
CA ASN A 19 8.01 -13.45 -9.21
C ASN A 19 6.69 -14.22 -9.03
N SER A 20 5.63 -13.59 -8.53
CA SER A 20 4.31 -14.24 -8.43
C SER A 20 3.75 -14.57 -9.82
N PRO A 21 3.11 -15.74 -10.00
CA PRO A 21 2.39 -16.06 -11.24
C PRO A 21 1.25 -15.06 -11.54
N PHE A 22 0.78 -14.31 -10.54
CA PHE A 22 -0.27 -13.30 -10.65
C PHE A 22 0.27 -11.87 -10.60
N TYR A 23 1.57 -11.67 -10.87
CA TYR A 23 2.22 -10.35 -10.75
C TYR A 23 1.49 -9.24 -11.52
N LYS A 24 1.02 -9.50 -12.75
CA LYS A 24 0.34 -8.48 -13.56
C LYS A 24 -0.96 -8.01 -12.91
N GLU A 25 -1.79 -8.94 -12.44
CA GLU A 25 -3.04 -8.62 -11.74
C GLU A 25 -2.77 -7.94 -10.39
N ASN A 26 -1.82 -8.44 -9.61
CA ASN A 26 -1.46 -7.84 -8.33
C ASN A 26 -0.89 -6.42 -8.50
N LYS A 27 -0.06 -6.20 -9.53
CA LYS A 27 0.50 -4.89 -9.87
C LYS A 27 -0.59 -3.90 -10.24
N LYS A 28 -1.53 -4.30 -11.11
CA LYS A 28 -2.67 -3.44 -11.46
C LYS A 28 -3.47 -3.07 -10.21
N PHE A 29 -3.77 -4.04 -9.35
CA PHE A 29 -4.48 -3.78 -8.10
C PHE A 29 -3.71 -2.83 -7.16
N ALA A 30 -2.39 -2.98 -7.04
CA ALA A 30 -1.55 -2.08 -6.26
C ALA A 30 -1.52 -0.66 -6.83
N GLU A 31 -1.44 -0.51 -8.16
CA GLU A 31 -1.47 0.78 -8.84
C GLU A 31 -2.80 1.50 -8.61
N ASP A 32 -3.92 0.80 -8.82
CA ASP A 32 -5.27 1.35 -8.62
C ASP A 32 -5.50 1.75 -7.14
N LEU A 33 -5.04 0.93 -6.19
CA LEU A 33 -5.10 1.25 -4.76
C LEU A 33 -4.20 2.43 -4.38
N SER A 34 -2.96 2.45 -4.88
CA SER A 34 -1.99 3.52 -4.61
C SER A 34 -2.49 4.87 -5.13
N GLN A 35 -3.09 4.88 -6.32
CA GLN A 35 -3.71 6.08 -6.88
C GLN A 35 -4.83 6.59 -5.97
N ASN A 36 -5.71 5.70 -5.49
CA ASN A 36 -6.80 6.08 -4.60
C ASN A 36 -6.32 6.61 -3.24
N ILE A 37 -5.23 6.08 -2.69
CA ILE A 37 -4.61 6.60 -1.45
C ILE A 37 -4.03 8.00 -1.69
N ASN A 38 -3.22 8.13 -2.75
CA ASN A 38 -2.49 9.37 -3.04
C ASN A 38 -3.41 10.55 -3.43
N ASN A 39 -4.65 10.28 -3.86
CA ASN A 39 -5.65 11.33 -4.12
C ASN A 39 -6.05 12.13 -2.87
N SER A 40 -5.80 11.62 -1.66
CA SER A 40 -6.17 12.29 -0.40
C SER A 40 -5.28 13.47 -0.02
N ASN A 41 -4.07 13.57 -0.58
CA ASN A 41 -3.00 14.50 -0.18
C ASN A 41 -2.57 14.43 1.31
N GLU A 42 -3.18 13.59 2.13
CA GLU A 42 -2.90 13.46 3.56
C GLU A 42 -1.83 12.40 3.85
N ILE A 43 -1.78 11.35 3.03
CA ILE A 43 -0.86 10.20 3.15
C ILE A 43 -0.28 9.90 1.79
N LYS A 44 1.00 9.49 1.78
CA LYS A 44 1.64 8.95 0.58
C LYS A 44 1.69 7.43 0.63
N SER A 45 1.32 6.79 -0.48
CA SER A 45 1.61 5.39 -0.72
C SER A 45 2.72 5.20 -1.73
N GLU A 46 3.58 4.24 -1.45
CA GLU A 46 4.63 3.77 -2.34
C GLU A 46 4.42 2.29 -2.68
N ILE A 47 4.84 1.89 -3.87
CA ILE A 47 4.86 0.50 -4.28
C ILE A 47 6.31 0.02 -4.21
N LEU A 48 6.57 -1.01 -3.40
CA LEU A 48 7.86 -1.66 -3.31
C LEU A 48 7.80 -3.00 -4.05
N SER A 49 8.59 -3.11 -5.12
CA SER A 49 8.85 -4.39 -5.77
C SER A 49 9.83 -5.22 -4.93
N TYR A 50 9.44 -6.46 -4.64
CA TYR A 50 10.24 -7.43 -3.92
C TYR A 50 10.56 -8.62 -4.82
N HIS A 51 11.86 -8.85 -5.05
CA HIS A 51 12.35 -9.90 -5.94
C HIS A 51 12.99 -11.04 -5.14
N ARG A 52 12.16 -11.89 -4.51
CA ARG A 52 12.63 -13.07 -3.76
C ARG A 52 11.59 -14.17 -3.83
N GLY A 53 11.94 -15.33 -4.40
CA GLY A 53 11.07 -16.52 -4.45
C GLY A 53 9.72 -16.31 -5.17
N GLN A 54 9.08 -17.38 -5.62
CA GLN A 54 7.73 -17.27 -6.21
C GLN A 54 6.63 -17.19 -5.14
N LEU A 55 6.85 -17.80 -3.97
CA LEU A 55 5.85 -18.01 -2.91
C LEU A 55 5.81 -16.89 -1.86
N CYS A 56 6.27 -15.69 -2.21
CA CYS A 56 6.41 -14.62 -1.23
C CYS A 56 5.06 -13.94 -0.92
N PHE A 57 4.85 -13.71 0.37
CA PHE A 57 3.70 -12.97 0.92
C PHE A 57 2.33 -13.53 0.51
N ASN A 58 2.26 -14.83 0.17
CA ASN A 58 1.06 -15.51 -0.31
C ASN A 58 0.45 -14.86 -1.58
N GLN A 59 1.23 -14.09 -2.33
CA GLN A 59 0.77 -13.43 -3.55
C GLN A 59 0.69 -14.39 -4.75
N ASP A 60 1.19 -15.60 -4.59
CA ASP A 60 1.04 -16.73 -5.51
C ASP A 60 -0.28 -17.50 -5.32
N LEU A 61 -0.96 -17.31 -4.19
CA LEU A 61 -2.19 -18.04 -3.86
C LEU A 61 -3.45 -17.39 -4.41
N SER A 62 -3.42 -16.08 -4.70
CA SER A 62 -4.57 -15.36 -5.26
C SER A 62 -4.17 -14.13 -6.06
N LYS A 63 -5.09 -13.74 -6.96
CA LYS A 63 -5.05 -12.43 -7.64
C LYS A 63 -5.48 -11.33 -6.68
N ASN A 64 -5.10 -10.09 -7.00
CA ASN A 64 -5.36 -8.90 -6.18
C ASN A 64 -4.82 -9.04 -4.75
N SER A 65 -3.66 -9.69 -4.60
CA SER A 65 -3.01 -9.95 -3.31
C SER A 65 -1.81 -9.03 -3.11
N LEU A 66 -1.70 -8.42 -1.94
CA LEU A 66 -0.63 -7.50 -1.54
C LEU A 66 -0.24 -7.72 -0.09
N LEU A 67 1.03 -7.48 0.24
CA LEU A 67 1.44 -7.16 1.61
C LEU A 67 1.37 -5.63 1.77
N ILE A 68 0.73 -5.17 2.84
CA ILE A 68 0.57 -3.75 3.13
C ILE A 68 1.24 -3.45 4.47
N GLU A 69 2.20 -2.55 4.46
CA GLU A 69 2.83 -2.02 5.67
C GLU A 69 2.25 -0.63 5.98
N ILE A 70 1.96 -0.36 7.25
CA ILE A 70 1.29 0.86 7.70
C ILE A 70 2.16 1.53 8.77
N GLY A 71 2.51 2.80 8.52
CA GLY A 71 3.35 3.58 9.42
C GLY A 71 4.81 3.11 9.47
N ASN A 72 5.53 3.57 10.48
CA ASN A 72 6.91 3.21 10.80
C ASN A 72 7.18 3.37 12.29
N GLU A 73 8.44 3.24 12.71
CA GLU A 73 8.87 3.35 14.11
C GLU A 73 8.60 4.72 14.74
N MET A 74 8.31 5.74 13.94
CA MET A 74 8.00 7.11 14.38
C MET A 74 6.49 7.39 14.45
N SER A 75 5.65 6.47 13.95
CA SER A 75 4.19 6.59 13.99
C SER A 75 3.65 6.41 15.39
N ASN A 76 2.69 7.25 15.79
CA ASN A 76 1.86 7.02 16.97
C ASN A 76 0.49 6.43 16.57
N ASP A 77 -0.32 6.08 17.57
CA ASP A 77 -1.66 5.49 17.36
C ASP A 77 -2.56 6.33 16.44
N SER A 78 -2.52 7.66 16.57
CA SER A 78 -3.31 8.55 15.70
C SER A 78 -2.83 8.53 14.25
N ASP A 79 -1.52 8.47 14.02
CA ASP A 79 -0.96 8.35 12.67
C ASP A 79 -1.37 7.02 12.01
N ILE A 80 -1.34 5.92 12.77
CA ILE A 80 -1.79 4.60 12.32
C ILE A 80 -3.28 4.60 12.02
N GLU A 81 -4.12 5.18 12.89
CA GLU A 81 -5.56 5.29 12.69
C GLU A 81 -5.87 6.07 11.40
N THR A 82 -5.19 7.19 11.16
CA THR A 82 -5.35 7.95 9.91
C THR A 82 -5.00 7.09 8.69
N CYS A 83 -3.88 6.36 8.72
CA CYS A 83 -3.50 5.44 7.63
C CYS A 83 -4.56 4.36 7.38
N VAL A 84 -5.06 3.72 8.43
CA VAL A 84 -6.07 2.65 8.30
C VAL A 84 -7.38 3.20 7.74
N ASN A 85 -7.85 4.34 8.24
CA ASN A 85 -9.09 4.96 7.76
C ASN A 85 -9.02 5.36 6.28
N LEU A 86 -7.87 5.89 5.85
CA LEU A 86 -7.61 6.20 4.44
C LEU A 86 -7.52 4.95 3.58
N LEU A 87 -6.82 3.91 4.05
CA LEU A 87 -6.73 2.62 3.35
C LEU A 87 -8.11 1.99 3.13
N VAL A 88 -8.96 1.96 4.16
CA VAL A 88 -10.33 1.45 4.07
C VAL A 88 -11.14 2.24 3.04
N SER A 89 -10.99 3.56 3.01
CA SER A 89 -11.69 4.42 2.06
C SER A 89 -11.19 4.19 0.62
N ALA A 90 -9.88 4.06 0.43
CA ALA A 90 -9.27 3.78 -0.87
C ALA A 90 -9.68 2.40 -1.42
N LEU A 91 -9.68 1.35 -0.58
CA LEU A 91 -10.12 0.00 -0.95
C LEU A 91 -11.57 -0.02 -1.46
N LYS A 92 -12.47 0.72 -0.80
CA LYS A 92 -13.87 0.85 -1.24
C LYS A 92 -14.00 1.47 -2.63
N ASN A 93 -13.06 2.32 -3.04
CA ASN A 93 -13.04 2.93 -4.37
C ASN A 93 -12.38 2.03 -5.41
N THR A 94 -11.38 1.23 -5.01
CA THR A 94 -10.72 0.26 -5.88
C THR A 94 -11.65 -0.92 -6.25
N GLN A 95 -12.50 -1.38 -5.33
CA GLN A 95 -13.41 -2.51 -5.56
C GLN A 95 -14.66 -2.18 -6.39
N LYS A 96 -14.91 -0.90 -6.71
CA LYS A 96 -16.09 -0.45 -7.47
C LYS A 96 -15.86 -0.37 -8.98
N GLN A 97 -14.68 -0.77 -9.47
CA GLN A 97 -14.33 -0.81 -10.89
C GLN A 97 -14.69 -2.13 -11.54
#